data_AF-A0A1H4EUB3-F1
#
_entry.id   AF-A0A1H4EUB3-F1
#
_cell.length_a   1.000
_cell.length_b   1.000
_cell.length_c   1.000
_cell.angle_alpha   90.00
_cell.angle_beta   90.00
_cell.angle_gamma   90.00
#
_symmetry.space_group_name_H-M   'P 1'
#
loop_
_entity.id
_entity.type
_entity.pdbx_description
1 polymer ?
#
loop_
_entity_poly.entity_id
_entity_poly.type
_entity_poly.pdbx_seq_one_letter_code
_entity_poly.pdbx_strand_id
1 'polypeptide(L)'
;MENAGARKISACENAETADIIQLKHAAEEHRHAYYLKKQILKLPVEGFTYYRNTDLLAPIHTKQYLHKLDVECSRYIKKVFSLANHDLKYAAYLFVTYAIEVRADELYPAYQEVLTANDSRVMVKSIIVEEEGHLEEMMAQLDRFDDNWKEHAARVSEIEGRLFREWFAAVSDETLKSARHTEILT
;
A
#
# COMPACT_ATOMS: atom_id res chain seq x y z
N MET A 1 -3.08 1.19 4.82
CA MET A 1 -1.97 0.22 4.83
C MET A 1 -0.62 0.94 5.01
N GLU A 2 -0.66 2.27 5.12
CA GLU A 2 0.47 3.21 5.03
C GLU A 2 1.56 2.92 6.04
N ASN A 3 1.22 2.56 7.29
CA ASN A 3 2.26 2.21 8.26
C ASN A 3 3.06 0.96 7.86
N ALA A 4 2.44 0.01 7.15
CA ALA A 4 3.14 -1.14 6.61
C ALA A 4 4.03 -0.75 5.42
N GLY A 5 3.53 0.14 4.54
CA GLY A 5 4.29 0.76 3.46
C GLY A 5 5.52 1.51 3.98
N ALA A 6 5.32 2.50 4.85
CA ALA A 6 6.37 3.29 5.49
C ALA A 6 7.49 2.42 6.09
N ARG A 7 7.12 1.43 6.91
CA ARG A 7 8.08 0.49 7.52
C ARG A 7 8.86 -0.31 6.48
N LYS A 8 8.23 -0.65 5.36
CA LYS A 8 8.87 -1.40 4.29
C LYS A 8 9.88 -0.52 3.55
N ILE A 9 9.51 0.72 3.20
CA ILE A 9 10.40 1.69 2.54
C ILE A 9 11.63 1.92 3.42
N SER A 10 11.43 2.18 4.72
CA SER A 10 12.53 2.36 5.67
C SER A 10 13.39 1.10 5.84
N ALA A 11 12.79 -0.11 5.80
CA ALA A 11 13.56 -1.34 5.86
C ALA A 11 14.37 -1.61 4.58
N CYS A 12 14.00 -1.00 3.45
CA CYS A 12 14.70 -1.11 2.18
C CYS A 12 15.91 -0.17 2.06
N GLU A 13 16.00 0.85 2.92
CA GLU A 13 17.07 1.84 2.96
C GLU A 13 18.46 1.18 3.04
N ASN A 14 19.41 1.75 2.28
CA ASN A 14 20.82 1.44 2.41
C ASN A 14 21.46 2.44 3.40
N ALA A 15 22.22 1.92 4.37
CA ALA A 15 22.80 2.74 5.44
C ALA A 15 23.78 3.84 4.95
N GLU A 16 24.31 3.73 3.73
CA GLU A 16 25.29 4.65 3.17
C GLU A 16 24.75 5.45 1.97
N THR A 17 23.75 4.92 1.26
CA THR A 17 23.31 5.47 -0.03
C THR A 17 21.82 5.84 -0.08
N ALA A 18 21.17 5.96 1.07
CA ALA A 18 19.81 6.50 1.14
C ALA A 18 19.75 7.89 0.48
N ASP A 19 18.85 8.07 -0.48
CA ASP A 19 18.69 9.34 -1.18
C ASP A 19 17.52 10.16 -0.63
N ILE A 20 17.41 11.40 -1.10
CA ILE A 20 16.34 12.32 -0.68
C ILE A 20 14.94 11.80 -1.04
N ILE A 21 14.81 11.05 -2.13
CA ILE A 21 13.51 10.56 -2.61
C ILE A 21 13.00 9.47 -1.67
N GLN A 22 13.83 8.48 -1.35
CA GLN A 22 13.47 7.40 -0.43
C GLN A 22 13.14 7.94 0.98
N LEU A 23 13.93 8.90 1.48
CA LEU A 23 13.71 9.52 2.79
C LEU A 23 12.41 10.35 2.83
N LYS A 24 12.17 11.16 1.80
CA LYS A 24 10.94 11.94 1.65
C LYS A 24 9.72 11.01 1.64
N HIS A 25 9.77 10.00 0.78
CA HIS A 25 8.67 9.04 0.62
C HIS A 25 8.36 8.34 1.95
N ALA A 26 9.36 7.78 2.65
CA ALA A 26 9.15 7.14 3.95
C ALA A 26 8.53 8.09 5.01
N ALA A 27 8.95 9.36 5.02
CA ALA A 27 8.41 10.36 5.93
C ALA A 27 6.94 10.71 5.63
N GLU A 28 6.59 10.80 4.34
CA GLU A 28 5.23 11.08 3.88
C GLU A 28 4.29 9.91 4.20
N GLU A 29 4.72 8.66 3.97
CA GLU A 29 3.94 7.47 4.34
C GLU A 29 3.66 7.38 5.85
N HIS A 30 4.66 7.70 6.67
CA HIS A 30 4.44 7.77 8.12
C HIS A 30 3.45 8.87 8.50
N ARG A 31 3.47 10.01 7.80
CA ARG A 31 2.52 11.10 8.01
C ARG A 31 1.10 10.70 7.58
N HIS A 32 0.93 10.00 6.46
CA HIS A 32 -0.38 9.47 6.04
C HIS A 32 -0.93 8.48 7.07
N ALA A 33 -0.10 7.54 7.52
CA ALA A 33 -0.47 6.56 8.53
C ALA A 33 -0.95 7.24 9.82
N TYR A 34 -0.21 8.24 10.30
CA TYR A 34 -0.61 9.05 11.44
C TYR A 34 -1.94 9.77 11.19
N TYR A 35 -2.07 10.42 10.02
CA TYR A 35 -3.27 11.16 9.65
C TYR A 35 -4.52 10.27 9.66
N LEU A 36 -4.47 9.12 8.98
CA LEU A 36 -5.58 8.17 8.89
C LEU A 36 -5.94 7.61 10.27
N LYS A 37 -4.96 7.28 11.11
CA LYS A 37 -5.20 6.83 12.49
C LYS A 37 -5.93 7.89 13.31
N LYS A 38 -5.56 9.17 13.13
CA LYS A 38 -6.25 10.29 13.77
C LYS A 38 -7.68 10.47 13.25
N GLN A 39 -7.96 10.14 11.99
CA GLN A 39 -9.33 10.20 11.46
C GLN A 39 -10.23 9.14 12.07
N ILE A 40 -9.71 7.93 12.35
CA ILE A 40 -10.48 6.86 13.01
C ILE A 40 -11.02 7.32 14.37
N LEU A 41 -10.28 8.14 15.13
CA LEU A 41 -10.72 8.68 16.43
C LEU A 41 -11.98 9.57 16.34
N LYS A 42 -12.37 10.01 15.15
CA LYS A 42 -13.57 10.80 14.92
C LYS A 42 -14.81 9.94 14.65
N LEU A 43 -14.63 8.63 14.46
CA LEU A 43 -15.70 7.69 14.18
C LEU A 43 -16.20 7.05 15.48
N PRO A 44 -17.50 6.73 15.60
CA PRO A 44 -18.07 6.06 16.77
C PRO A 44 -17.76 4.55 16.73
N VAL A 45 -16.47 4.19 16.65
CA VAL A 45 -15.99 2.81 16.57
C VAL A 45 -14.90 2.55 17.60
N GLU A 46 -14.87 1.33 18.11
CA GLU A 46 -13.79 0.82 18.97
C GLU A 46 -12.99 -0.25 18.23
N GLY A 47 -11.84 -0.65 18.77
CA GLY A 47 -11.09 -1.80 18.22
C GLY A 47 -10.18 -1.49 17.04
N PHE A 48 -9.59 -0.29 16.97
CA PHE A 48 -8.63 0.08 15.92
C PHE A 48 -7.43 0.85 16.47
N THR A 49 -7.02 0.62 17.73
CA THR A 49 -5.96 1.40 18.38
C THR A 49 -4.57 0.99 17.92
N TYR A 50 -4.29 -0.32 17.82
CA TYR A 50 -2.98 -0.83 17.42
C TYR A 50 -3.09 -1.59 16.09
N TYR A 51 -2.09 -2.43 15.81
CA TYR A 51 -2.04 -3.34 14.65
C TYR A 51 -2.06 -4.81 15.10
N ARG A 52 -2.70 -5.08 16.25
CA ARG A 52 -2.96 -6.45 16.73
C ARG A 52 -3.98 -7.10 15.82
N ASN A 53 -4.06 -8.44 15.82
CA ASN A 53 -5.04 -9.12 14.99
C ASN A 53 -6.49 -8.74 15.33
N THR A 54 -6.75 -8.39 16.59
CA THR A 54 -8.06 -7.91 17.05
C THR A 54 -8.36 -6.47 16.65
N ASP A 55 -7.35 -5.71 16.19
CA ASP A 55 -7.51 -4.30 15.84
C ASP A 55 -7.52 -4.05 14.32
N LEU A 56 -7.61 -5.13 13.52
CA LEU A 56 -7.48 -5.09 12.07
C LEU A 56 -8.62 -5.89 11.42
N LEU A 57 -9.14 -5.37 10.32
CA LEU A 57 -10.01 -6.13 9.43
C LEU A 57 -9.18 -7.16 8.67
N ALA A 58 -9.71 -8.38 8.56
CA ALA A 58 -9.09 -9.52 7.90
C ALA A 58 -7.60 -9.67 8.26
N PRO A 59 -7.25 -9.81 9.56
CA PRO A 59 -5.90 -9.55 10.07
C PRO A 59 -4.80 -10.37 9.39
N ILE A 60 -5.11 -11.60 9.00
CA ILE A 60 -4.19 -12.49 8.28
C ILE A 60 -3.92 -11.93 6.87
N HIS A 61 -4.97 -11.64 6.11
CA HIS A 61 -4.85 -11.13 4.74
C HIS A 61 -4.19 -9.75 4.73
N THR A 62 -4.60 -8.86 5.63
CA THR A 62 -4.05 -7.50 5.78
C THR A 62 -2.56 -7.51 6.06
N LYS A 63 -2.08 -8.37 6.97
CA LYS A 63 -0.64 -8.48 7.28
C LYS A 63 0.16 -9.16 6.17
N GLN A 64 -0.47 -10.07 5.43
CA GLN A 64 0.20 -10.81 4.37
C GLN A 64 0.28 -10.05 3.05
N TYR A 65 -0.59 -9.08 2.81
CA TYR A 65 -0.77 -8.48 1.49
C TYR A 65 0.54 -7.94 0.89
N LEU A 66 1.16 -6.94 1.51
CA LEU A 66 2.42 -6.36 1.01
C LEU A 66 3.61 -7.32 1.10
N HIS A 67 3.60 -8.24 2.07
CA HIS A 67 4.66 -9.22 2.22
C HIS A 67 4.64 -10.26 1.09
N LYS A 68 3.45 -10.75 0.72
CA LYS A 68 3.29 -11.66 -0.44
C LYS A 68 3.69 -10.96 -1.73
N LEU A 69 3.27 -9.71 -1.91
CA LEU A 69 3.67 -8.91 -3.07
C LEU A 69 5.19 -8.78 -3.16
N ASP A 70 5.84 -8.46 -2.05
CA ASP A 70 7.30 -8.36 -1.96
C ASP A 70 8.01 -9.67 -2.36
N VAL A 71 7.55 -10.79 -1.80
CA VAL A 71 8.14 -12.11 -2.04
C VAL A 71 7.93 -12.55 -3.49
N GLU A 72 6.73 -12.39 -4.03
CA GLU A 72 6.41 -12.80 -5.40
C GLU A 72 7.09 -11.92 -6.45
N CYS A 73 7.12 -10.60 -6.24
CA CYS A 73 7.85 -9.67 -7.08
C CYS A 73 9.36 -9.98 -7.04
N SER A 74 9.94 -10.15 -5.85
CA SER A 74 11.36 -10.49 -5.71
C SER A 74 11.73 -11.76 -6.48
N ARG A 75 10.87 -12.79 -6.46
CA ARG A 75 11.09 -14.02 -7.25
C ARG A 75 11.06 -13.77 -8.75
N TYR A 76 10.12 -12.95 -9.22
CA TYR A 76 10.03 -12.57 -10.62
C TYR A 76 11.25 -11.77 -11.08
N ILE A 77 11.60 -10.70 -10.36
CA ILE A 77 12.73 -9.82 -10.66
C ILE A 77 14.05 -10.59 -10.64
N LYS A 78 14.25 -11.45 -9.63
CA LYS A 78 15.43 -12.33 -9.56
C LYS A 78 15.58 -13.19 -10.82
N LYS A 79 14.47 -13.74 -11.33
CA LYS A 79 14.48 -14.62 -12.50
C LYS A 79 14.77 -13.85 -13.79
N VAL A 80 14.19 -12.67 -13.96
CA VAL A 80 14.27 -11.90 -15.20
C VAL A 80 15.61 -11.18 -15.32
N PHE A 81 16.06 -10.53 -14.25
CA PHE A 81 17.28 -9.71 -14.27
C PHE A 81 18.52 -10.45 -13.75
N SER A 82 18.37 -11.71 -13.30
CA SER A 82 19.46 -12.49 -12.70
C SER A 82 20.17 -11.80 -11.53
N LEU A 83 19.46 -10.93 -10.79
CA LEU A 83 20.01 -10.14 -9.69
C LEU A 83 20.11 -10.95 -8.39
N ALA A 84 20.99 -10.50 -7.50
CA ALA A 84 21.18 -11.06 -6.17
C ALA A 84 21.38 -9.96 -5.13
N ASN A 85 21.28 -10.33 -3.85
CA ASN A 85 21.61 -9.49 -2.70
C ASN A 85 20.95 -8.10 -2.76
N HIS A 86 21.76 -7.05 -2.64
CA HIS A 86 21.31 -5.67 -2.60
C HIS A 86 20.62 -5.23 -3.90
N ASP A 87 21.15 -5.60 -5.06
CA ASP A 87 20.59 -5.20 -6.36
C ASP A 87 19.20 -5.80 -6.56
N LEU A 88 19.00 -7.05 -6.12
CA LEU A 88 17.69 -7.66 -6.11
C LEU A 88 16.73 -6.92 -5.18
N LYS A 89 17.17 -6.55 -3.98
CA LYS A 89 16.36 -5.82 -3.00
C LYS A 89 15.94 -4.45 -3.53
N TYR A 90 16.86 -3.73 -4.15
CA TYR A 90 16.61 -2.42 -4.74
C TYR A 90 15.65 -2.50 -5.93
N ALA A 91 15.89 -3.42 -6.86
CA ALA A 91 14.99 -3.62 -7.99
C ALA A 91 13.58 -4.03 -7.53
N ALA A 92 13.49 -4.96 -6.56
CA ALA A 92 12.20 -5.34 -5.98
C ALA A 92 11.50 -4.17 -5.28
N TYR A 93 12.25 -3.29 -4.59
CA TYR A 93 11.72 -2.05 -4.02
C TYR A 93 11.08 -1.18 -5.10
N LEU A 94 11.78 -0.87 -6.20
CA LEU A 94 11.25 -0.02 -7.27
C LEU A 94 9.91 -0.55 -7.82
N PHE A 95 9.88 -1.83 -8.21
CA PHE A 95 8.70 -2.42 -8.82
C PHE A 95 7.54 -2.63 -7.84
N VAL A 96 7.81 -3.01 -6.59
CA VAL A 96 6.75 -3.18 -5.59
C VAL A 96 6.17 -1.84 -5.18
N THR A 97 7.02 -0.83 -4.92
CA THR A 97 6.55 0.51 -4.57
C THR A 97 5.70 1.06 -5.70
N TYR A 98 6.18 1.02 -6.96
CA TYR A 98 5.37 1.41 -8.12
C TYR A 98 3.99 0.73 -8.16
N ALA A 99 3.92 -0.59 -7.96
CA ALA A 99 2.64 -1.31 -7.98
C ALA A 99 1.70 -0.89 -6.83
N ILE A 100 2.25 -0.50 -5.69
CA ILE A 100 1.49 0.05 -4.55
C ILE A 100 0.98 1.46 -4.89
N GLU A 101 1.83 2.32 -5.48
CA GLU A 101 1.44 3.68 -5.88
C GLU A 101 0.31 3.64 -6.92
N VAL A 102 0.39 2.75 -7.92
CA VAL A 102 -0.70 2.55 -8.89
C VAL A 102 -2.00 2.13 -8.20
N ARG A 103 -1.92 1.27 -7.17
CA ARG A 103 -3.10 0.91 -6.38
C ARG A 103 -3.62 2.08 -5.56
N ALA A 104 -2.75 2.91 -5.00
CA ALA A 104 -3.14 4.07 -4.21
C ALA A 104 -3.83 5.12 -5.08
N ASP A 105 -3.30 5.38 -6.28
CA ASP A 105 -3.88 6.23 -7.32
C ASP A 105 -5.31 5.79 -7.70
N GLU A 106 -5.58 4.48 -7.76
CA GLU A 106 -6.94 3.96 -7.96
C GLU A 106 -7.81 4.05 -6.68
N LEU A 107 -7.25 3.73 -5.51
CA LEU A 107 -7.99 3.50 -4.27
C LEU A 107 -8.46 4.79 -3.61
N TYR A 108 -7.59 5.80 -3.50
CA TYR A 108 -7.91 7.01 -2.73
C TYR A 108 -8.96 7.90 -3.39
N PRO A 109 -9.01 8.07 -4.72
CA PRO A 109 -10.12 8.76 -5.38
C PRO A 109 -11.46 8.08 -5.09
N ALA A 110 -11.54 6.75 -5.25
CA ALA A 110 -12.75 5.99 -4.92
C ALA A 110 -13.12 6.14 -3.43
N TYR A 111 -12.14 6.15 -2.53
CA TYR A 111 -12.39 6.37 -1.11
C TYR A 111 -12.92 7.79 -0.85
N GLN A 112 -12.36 8.82 -1.48
CA GLN A 112 -12.82 10.20 -1.36
C GLN A 112 -14.25 10.37 -1.88
N GLU A 113 -14.61 9.71 -2.98
CA GLU A 113 -15.98 9.71 -3.51
C GLU A 113 -16.97 9.16 -2.49
N VAL A 114 -16.67 8.02 -1.86
CA VAL A 114 -17.52 7.43 -0.82
C VAL A 114 -17.63 8.34 0.40
N LEU A 115 -16.52 8.94 0.84
CA LEU A 115 -16.54 9.89 1.96
C LEU A 115 -17.42 11.11 1.66
N THR A 116 -17.31 11.66 0.44
CA THR A 116 -18.11 12.81 0.00
C THR A 116 -19.59 12.45 -0.13
N ALA A 117 -19.93 11.29 -0.70
CA ALA A 117 -21.31 10.83 -0.84
C ALA A 117 -22.02 10.60 0.51
N ASN A 118 -21.24 10.43 1.59
CA ASN A 118 -21.75 10.24 2.95
C ASN A 118 -21.54 11.47 3.86
N ASP A 119 -21.27 12.65 3.29
CA ASP A 119 -21.03 13.90 4.03
C ASP A 119 -19.98 13.75 5.17
N SER A 120 -18.98 12.91 4.95
CA SER A 120 -17.94 12.65 5.94
C SER A 120 -17.08 13.89 6.14
N ARG A 121 -16.74 14.19 7.40
CA ARG A 121 -15.77 15.23 7.76
C ARG A 121 -14.32 14.82 7.50
N VAL A 122 -14.09 13.57 7.12
CA VAL A 122 -12.78 13.03 6.74
C VAL A 122 -12.53 13.29 5.27
N MET A 123 -11.31 13.72 4.91
CA MET A 123 -10.88 13.95 3.54
C MET A 123 -9.52 13.30 3.31
N VAL A 124 -9.29 12.77 2.12
CA VAL A 124 -8.01 12.18 1.72
C VAL A 124 -7.39 12.88 0.52
N LYS A 125 -7.93 14.04 0.11
CA LYS A 125 -7.44 14.83 -1.04
C LYS A 125 -5.95 15.16 -0.99
N SER A 126 -5.41 15.45 0.19
CA SER A 126 -3.97 15.72 0.33
C SER A 126 -3.13 14.46 0.10
N ILE A 127 -3.64 13.29 0.49
CA ILE A 127 -2.97 12.02 0.25
C ILE A 127 -2.95 11.75 -1.25
N ILE A 128 -4.09 11.89 -1.96
CA ILE A 128 -4.18 11.70 -3.43
C ILE A 128 -3.06 12.47 -4.17
N VAL A 129 -2.91 13.77 -3.89
CA VAL A 129 -1.88 14.60 -4.54
C VAL A 129 -0.45 14.15 -4.22
N GLU A 130 -0.22 13.62 -3.03
CA GLU A 130 1.10 13.14 -2.60
C GLU A 130 1.44 11.81 -3.28
N GLU A 131 0.48 10.88 -3.38
CA GLU A 131 0.62 9.57 -4.04
C GLU A 131 0.82 9.73 -5.57
N GLU A 132 0.15 10.70 -6.21
CA GLU A 132 0.41 11.07 -7.61
C GLU A 132 1.89 11.47 -7.81
N GLY A 133 2.45 12.25 -6.88
CA GLY A 133 3.86 12.63 -6.90
C GLY A 133 4.80 11.45 -6.65
N HIS A 134 4.45 10.53 -5.74
CA HIS A 134 5.21 9.30 -5.51
C HIS A 134 5.25 8.41 -6.75
N LEU A 135 4.12 8.27 -7.44
CA LEU A 135 4.02 7.51 -8.68
C LEU A 135 4.94 8.07 -9.76
N GLU A 136 4.93 9.40 -9.97
CA GLU A 136 5.83 10.08 -10.91
C GLU A 136 7.31 9.83 -10.57
N GLU A 137 7.68 9.91 -9.29
CA GLU A 137 9.04 9.66 -8.81
C GLU A 137 9.46 8.20 -9.06
N MET A 138 8.57 7.23 -8.84
CA MET A 138 8.82 5.81 -9.11
C MET A 138 8.98 5.53 -10.60
N MET A 139 8.14 6.13 -11.44
CA MET A 139 8.25 6.01 -12.90
C MET A 139 9.59 6.55 -13.40
N ALA A 140 10.04 7.71 -12.91
CA ALA A 140 11.31 8.29 -13.29
C ALA A 140 12.52 7.44 -12.84
N GLN A 141 12.42 6.73 -11.71
CA GLN A 141 13.45 5.79 -11.27
C GLN A 141 13.46 4.52 -12.13
N LEU A 142 12.29 4.01 -12.51
CA LEU A 142 12.15 2.82 -13.35
C LEU A 142 12.61 3.08 -14.80
N ASP A 143 12.33 4.26 -15.36
CA ASP A 143 12.85 4.69 -16.67
C ASP A 143 14.38 4.70 -16.72
N ARG A 144 15.06 4.97 -15.59
CA ARG A 144 16.52 4.90 -15.49
C ARG A 144 17.04 3.49 -15.22
N PHE A 145 16.20 2.61 -14.70
CA PHE A 145 16.58 1.26 -14.28
C PHE A 145 16.61 0.28 -15.46
N ASP A 146 15.58 0.31 -16.32
CA ASP A 146 15.46 -0.60 -17.46
C ASP A 146 14.58 0.00 -18.57
N ASP A 147 15.02 -0.04 -19.82
CA ASP A 147 14.27 0.54 -20.96
C ASP A 147 12.90 -0.14 -21.17
N ASN A 148 12.75 -1.39 -20.73
CA ASN A 148 11.53 -2.19 -20.86
C ASN A 148 10.81 -2.38 -19.51
N TRP A 149 11.08 -1.52 -18.53
CA TRP A 149 10.53 -1.66 -17.17
C TRP A 149 9.02 -1.78 -17.16
N LYS A 150 8.31 -1.16 -18.12
CA LYS A 150 6.84 -1.20 -18.24
C LYS A 150 6.30 -2.62 -18.41
N GLU A 151 7.02 -3.50 -19.11
CA GLU A 151 6.62 -4.91 -19.25
C GLU A 151 6.72 -5.64 -17.90
N HIS A 152 7.77 -5.36 -17.14
CA HIS A 152 8.00 -5.92 -15.82
C HIS A 152 7.01 -5.38 -14.79
N ALA A 153 6.74 -4.07 -14.84
CA ALA A 153 5.73 -3.41 -14.03
C ALA A 153 4.34 -4.00 -14.29
N ALA A 154 3.94 -4.22 -15.55
CA ALA A 154 2.67 -4.87 -15.86
C ALA A 154 2.56 -6.26 -15.22
N ARG A 155 3.64 -7.06 -15.23
CA ARG A 155 3.67 -8.37 -14.55
C ARG A 155 3.55 -8.25 -13.03
N VAL A 156 4.19 -7.25 -12.43
CA VAL A 156 4.10 -7.01 -10.99
C VAL A 156 2.71 -6.48 -10.61
N SER A 157 2.08 -5.65 -11.44
CA SER A 157 0.69 -5.21 -11.27
C SER A 157 -0.32 -6.35 -11.42
N GLU A 158 -0.05 -7.37 -12.26
CA GLU A 158 -0.87 -8.60 -12.30
C GLU A 158 -0.81 -9.37 -10.97
N ILE A 159 0.39 -9.47 -10.37
CA ILE A 159 0.62 -10.09 -9.06
C ILE A 159 -0.11 -9.29 -7.98
N GLU A 160 0.10 -7.97 -7.94
CA GLU A 160 -0.57 -7.03 -7.03
C GLU A 160 -2.09 -7.17 -7.13
N GLY A 161 -2.64 -7.11 -8.35
CA GLY A 161 -4.09 -7.11 -8.55
C GLY A 161 -4.74 -8.42 -8.08
N ARG A 162 -4.06 -9.56 -8.24
CA ARG A 162 -4.53 -10.83 -7.68
C ARG A 162 -4.54 -10.79 -6.14
N LEU A 163 -3.43 -10.37 -5.54
CA LEU A 163 -3.29 -10.28 -4.09
C LEU A 163 -4.26 -9.26 -3.48
N PHE A 164 -4.50 -8.14 -4.17
CA PHE A 164 -5.48 -7.13 -3.81
C PHE A 164 -6.89 -7.72 -3.79
N ARG A 165 -7.29 -8.45 -4.83
CA ARG A 165 -8.61 -9.10 -4.87
C ARG A 165 -8.79 -10.11 -3.73
N GLU A 166 -7.77 -10.90 -3.41
CA GLU A 166 -7.79 -11.83 -2.27
C GLU A 166 -7.98 -11.08 -0.94
N TRP A 167 -7.21 -10.01 -0.72
CA TRP A 167 -7.31 -9.18 0.47
C TRP A 167 -8.65 -8.45 0.58
N PHE A 168 -9.08 -7.81 -0.51
CA PHE A 168 -10.32 -7.05 -0.58
C PHE A 168 -11.54 -7.95 -0.36
N ALA A 169 -11.54 -9.17 -0.91
CA ALA A 169 -12.60 -10.15 -0.66
C ALA A 169 -12.68 -10.54 0.83
N ALA A 170 -11.54 -10.73 1.50
CA ALA A 170 -11.52 -11.06 2.92
C ALA A 170 -12.04 -9.91 3.80
N VAL A 171 -11.62 -8.67 3.50
CA VAL A 171 -12.13 -7.47 4.21
C VAL A 171 -13.62 -7.28 3.95
N SER A 172 -14.07 -7.47 2.70
CA SER A 172 -15.49 -7.36 2.33
C SER A 172 -16.36 -8.40 3.04
N ASP A 173 -15.90 -9.66 3.11
CA ASP A 173 -16.64 -10.72 3.81
C ASP A 173 -16.78 -10.43 5.31
N GLU A 174 -15.71 -9.97 5.97
CA GLU A 174 -15.74 -9.62 7.39
C GLU A 174 -16.66 -8.44 7.69
N THR A 175 -16.61 -7.39 6.87
CA THR A 175 -17.45 -6.19 7.02
C THR A 175 -18.93 -6.48 6.75
N LEU A 176 -19.25 -7.28 5.72
CA LEU A 176 -20.61 -7.70 5.42
C LEU A 176 -21.19 -8.68 6.45
N LYS A 177 -20.38 -9.53 7.07
CA LYS A 177 -20.80 -10.38 8.19
C LYS A 177 -21.13 -9.54 9.43
N SER A 178 -20.30 -8.54 9.70
CA SER A 178 -20.51 -7.62 10.82
C SER A 178 -21.80 -6.82 10.67
N ALA A 179 -22.07 -6.27 9.47
CA ALA A 179 -23.30 -5.53 9.17
C ALA A 179 -24.57 -6.39 9.38
N ARG A 180 -24.57 -7.63 8.89
CA ARG A 180 -25.70 -8.56 9.05
C ARG A 180 -25.96 -8.95 10.51
N HIS A 181 -24.94 -8.97 11.36
CA HIS A 181 -25.13 -9.26 12.79
C HIS A 181 -25.85 -8.10 13.51
N THR A 182 -25.57 -6.86 13.11
CA THR A 182 -26.22 -5.66 13.68
C THR A 182 -27.69 -5.57 13.28
N GLU A 183 -28.05 -5.90 12.03
CA GLU A 183 -29.44 -5.86 11.54
C GLU A 183 -30.37 -6.92 12.18
N ILE A 184 -29.83 -8.05 12.65
CA ILE A 184 -30.62 -9.10 13.31
C ILE A 184 -30.95 -8.74 14.77
N LEU A 185 -30.21 -7.80 15.36
CA LEU A 185 -30.35 -7.39 16.76
C LEU A 185 -31.17 -6.10 16.95
N THR A 186 -31.63 -5.47 15.85
CA THR A 186 -32.50 -4.28 15.82
C THR A 186 -33.90 -4.62 15.35
#